data_AF-A0A2G2XF92-F1
#
_entry.id   AF-A0A2G2XF92-F1
#
_cell.length_a   1.000
_cell.length_b   1.000
_cell.length_c   1.000
_cell.angle_alpha   90.00
_cell.angle_beta   90.00
_cell.angle_gamma   90.00
#
_symmetry.space_group_name_H-M   'P 1'
#
loop_
_entity.id
_entity.type
_entity.pdbx_description
1 polymer ?
#
loop_
_entity_poly.entity_id
_entity_poly.type
_entity_poly.pdbx_seq_one_letter_code
_entity_poly.pdbx_strand_id
1 'polypeptide(L)'
;MSCPHVGGAAALLKAIHPTWSSAAIRSALMTSADPFQFGGGHFRPSKAADPGLVYDASYQDYLLFLCASGVEDLDKSFKCPKKSHSPRDLNYPSLAIPSLNSTTTVSRRLTNVGVPKSVYFASAKPPLGFSVEISPPILSFKHVGSKRTFTITVKSQSDMMGNIPRDQYVFGSYSWNDGIHNVRSPIAVKLT
;
A
#
# COMPACT_ATOMS: atom_id res chain seq x y z
N MET A 1 -6.17 21.88 2.73
CA MET A 1 -5.68 22.46 1.46
C MET A 1 -5.92 21.58 0.23
N SER A 2 -5.95 20.24 0.34
CA SER A 2 -6.36 19.33 -0.76
C SER A 2 -7.89 19.31 -1.00
N CYS A 3 -8.68 19.41 0.07
CA CYS A 3 -10.14 19.43 0.01
C CYS A 3 -10.74 20.50 -0.95
N PRO A 4 -10.29 21.79 -0.95
CA PRO A 4 -10.83 22.78 -1.88
C PRO A 4 -10.51 22.49 -3.35
N HIS A 5 -9.39 21.83 -3.67
CA HIS A 5 -9.06 21.44 -5.03
C HIS A 5 -10.00 20.35 -5.57
N VAL A 6 -10.31 19.34 -4.74
CA VAL A 6 -11.31 18.32 -5.08
C VAL A 6 -12.71 18.94 -5.18
N GLY A 7 -13.03 19.91 -4.32
CA GLY A 7 -14.26 20.70 -4.42
C GLY A 7 -14.39 21.47 -5.72
N GLY A 8 -13.31 22.14 -6.16
CA GLY A 8 -13.26 22.85 -7.44
C GLY A 8 -13.43 21.92 -8.65
N ALA A 9 -12.73 20.78 -8.67
CA ALA A 9 -12.88 19.78 -9.72
C ALA A 9 -14.29 19.19 -9.77
N ALA A 10 -14.90 18.93 -8.59
CA ALA A 10 -16.28 18.46 -8.51
C ALA A 10 -17.29 19.49 -9.02
N ALA A 11 -17.09 20.78 -8.70
CA ALA A 11 -17.93 21.87 -9.20
C ALA A 11 -17.84 22.02 -10.72
N LEU A 12 -16.63 21.92 -11.29
CA LEU A 12 -16.43 21.93 -12.74
C LEU A 12 -17.13 20.75 -13.42
N LEU A 13 -16.98 19.54 -12.89
CA LEU A 13 -17.68 18.35 -13.41
C LEU A 13 -19.20 18.49 -13.33
N LYS A 14 -19.73 19.12 -12.27
CA LYS A 14 -21.17 19.41 -12.15
C LYS A 14 -21.65 20.44 -13.16
N ALA A 15 -20.83 21.44 -13.49
CA ALA A 15 -21.14 22.43 -14.52
C ALA A 15 -21.14 21.82 -15.93
N ILE A 16 -20.17 20.96 -16.24
CA ILE A 16 -20.06 20.26 -17.53
C ILE A 16 -21.14 19.16 -17.67
N HIS A 17 -21.48 18.48 -16.57
CA HIS A 17 -22.49 17.42 -16.53
C HIS A 17 -23.61 17.74 -15.52
N PRO A 18 -24.56 18.64 -15.85
CA PRO A 18 -25.58 19.11 -14.90
C PRO A 18 -26.47 18.00 -14.34
N THR A 19 -26.68 16.93 -15.11
CA THR A 19 -27.53 15.78 -14.72
C THR A 19 -26.80 14.76 -13.85
N TRP A 20 -25.47 14.83 -13.70
CA TRP A 20 -24.73 13.87 -12.89
C TRP A 20 -25.04 14.03 -11.40
N SER A 21 -25.25 12.89 -10.73
CA SER A 21 -25.36 12.85 -9.28
C SER A 21 -24.01 13.11 -8.62
N SER A 22 -24.02 13.51 -7.34
CA SER A 22 -22.80 13.66 -6.55
C SER A 22 -21.98 12.36 -6.50
N ALA A 23 -22.65 11.20 -6.57
CA ALA A 23 -22.01 9.90 -6.64
C ALA A 23 -21.30 9.66 -7.99
N ALA A 24 -21.90 10.08 -9.11
CA ALA A 24 -21.28 9.98 -10.43
C ALA A 24 -20.04 10.88 -10.54
N ILE A 25 -20.10 12.11 -10.03
CA ILE A 25 -18.95 13.04 -10.00
C ILE A 25 -17.83 12.49 -9.12
N ARG A 26 -18.17 12.01 -7.92
CA ARG A 26 -17.23 11.31 -7.03
C ARG A 26 -16.62 10.09 -7.72
N SER A 27 -17.42 9.30 -8.44
CA SER A 27 -16.92 8.15 -9.20
C SER A 27 -15.92 8.57 -10.27
N ALA A 28 -16.28 9.56 -11.10
CA ALA A 28 -15.42 10.05 -12.17
C ALA A 28 -14.05 10.49 -11.65
N LEU A 29 -14.02 11.33 -10.62
CA LEU A 29 -12.78 11.82 -9.98
C LEU A 29 -11.91 10.69 -9.42
N MET A 30 -12.52 9.60 -8.98
CA MET A 30 -11.81 8.49 -8.35
C MET A 30 -11.33 7.44 -9.33
N THR A 31 -12.14 7.11 -10.34
CA THR A 31 -11.80 6.11 -11.33
C THR A 31 -10.79 6.62 -12.36
N SER A 32 -10.67 7.94 -12.50
CA SER A 32 -9.70 8.61 -13.38
C SER A 32 -8.38 8.98 -12.69
N ALA A 33 -8.17 8.52 -11.47
CA ALA A 33 -7.02 8.90 -10.66
C ALA A 33 -6.07 7.70 -10.43
N ASP A 34 -4.81 7.99 -10.13
CA ASP A 34 -3.78 7.02 -9.78
C ASP A 34 -3.59 6.90 -8.25
N PRO A 35 -2.84 5.89 -7.77
CA PRO A 35 -2.56 5.74 -6.34
C PRO A 35 -1.79 6.89 -5.69
N PHE A 36 -1.06 7.75 -6.41
CA PHE A 36 -0.48 8.95 -5.80
C PHE A 36 -1.51 10.06 -5.62
N GLN A 37 -2.57 10.07 -6.43
CA GLN A 37 -3.67 11.03 -6.31
C GLN A 37 -4.67 10.67 -5.20
N PHE A 38 -4.94 9.39 -4.94
CA PHE A 38 -5.91 8.97 -3.91
C PHE A 38 -5.39 7.99 -2.84
N GLY A 39 -4.12 7.59 -2.89
CA GLY A 39 -3.52 6.66 -1.91
C GLY A 39 -4.21 5.29 -1.87
N GLY A 40 -4.73 4.94 -0.68
CA GLY A 40 -5.44 3.68 -0.44
C GLY A 40 -6.79 3.54 -1.15
N GLY A 41 -7.31 4.62 -1.75
CA GLY A 41 -8.62 4.65 -2.41
C GLY A 41 -9.66 5.38 -1.56
N HIS A 42 -10.95 5.13 -1.82
CA HIS A 42 -11.99 5.82 -1.06
C HIS A 42 -12.06 5.39 0.39
N PHE A 43 -12.30 6.36 1.26
CA PHE A 43 -12.71 6.05 2.61
C PHE A 43 -14.08 5.36 2.63
N ARG A 44 -14.14 4.19 3.26
CA ARG A 44 -15.34 3.36 3.45
C ARG A 44 -15.53 3.11 4.94
N PRO A 45 -16.29 3.95 5.67
CA PRO A 45 -16.39 3.89 7.13
C PRO A 45 -16.79 2.52 7.66
N SER A 46 -17.82 1.89 7.06
CA SER A 46 -18.30 0.57 7.47
C SER A 46 -17.25 -0.53 7.33
N LYS A 47 -16.42 -0.47 6.29
CA LYS A 47 -15.31 -1.43 6.11
C LYS A 47 -14.08 -1.09 6.96
N ALA A 48 -13.89 0.17 7.31
CA ALA A 48 -12.78 0.59 8.17
C ALA A 48 -13.03 0.27 9.64
N ALA A 49 -14.30 0.23 10.07
CA ALA A 49 -14.69 -0.16 11.42
C ALA A 49 -14.41 -1.64 11.70
N ASP A 50 -14.50 -2.50 10.69
CA ASP A 50 -14.13 -3.91 10.75
C ASP A 50 -13.25 -4.31 9.55
N PRO A 51 -11.94 -4.04 9.62
CA PRO A 51 -11.03 -4.25 8.51
C PRO A 51 -10.50 -5.70 8.43
N GLY A 52 -10.71 -6.53 9.46
CA GLY A 52 -10.12 -7.86 9.60
C GLY A 52 -8.63 -7.83 10.01
N LEU A 53 -7.76 -7.22 9.20
CA LEU A 53 -6.32 -7.09 9.47
C LEU A 53 -5.83 -5.64 9.43
N VAL A 54 -4.78 -5.35 10.21
CA VAL A 54 -4.11 -4.05 10.24
C VAL A 54 -2.59 -4.17 10.13
N TYR A 55 -1.96 -3.15 9.55
CA TYR A 55 -0.52 -2.95 9.57
C TYR A 55 -0.15 -2.08 10.78
N ASP A 56 0.23 -2.74 11.85
CA ASP A 56 0.56 -2.09 13.12
C ASP A 56 2.04 -1.69 13.16
N ALA A 57 2.32 -0.42 13.45
CA ALA A 57 3.66 0.17 13.52
C ALA A 57 3.80 1.01 14.79
N SER A 58 4.86 0.73 15.55
CA SER A 58 5.18 1.41 16.81
C SER A 58 6.05 2.65 16.59
N TYR A 59 6.18 3.50 17.61
CA TYR A 59 7.11 4.63 17.59
C TYR A 59 8.56 4.20 17.28
N GLN A 60 9.00 3.05 17.80
CA GLN A 60 10.31 2.49 17.50
C GLN A 60 10.49 2.12 16.02
N ASP A 61 9.43 1.64 15.35
CA ASP A 61 9.49 1.32 13.92
C ASP A 61 9.74 2.60 13.08
N TYR A 62 9.19 3.75 13.50
CA TYR A 62 9.46 5.03 12.86
C TYR A 62 10.89 5.53 13.12
N LEU A 63 11.41 5.35 14.34
CA LEU A 63 12.81 5.68 14.64
C LEU A 63 13.77 4.84 13.80
N LEU A 64 13.51 3.53 13.63
CA LEU A 64 14.28 2.67 12.75
C LEU A 64 14.23 3.11 11.28
N PHE A 65 13.05 3.53 10.81
CA PHE A 65 12.89 4.08 9.46
C PHE A 65 13.71 5.37 9.26
N LEU A 66 13.74 6.25 10.25
CA LEU A 66 14.51 7.50 10.22
C LEU A 66 16.01 7.22 10.22
N CYS A 67 16.48 6.32 11.10
CA CYS A 67 17.87 5.84 11.10
C CYS A 67 18.28 5.29 9.72
N ALA A 68 17.42 4.48 9.10
CA ALA A 68 17.66 3.92 7.78
C ALA A 68 17.67 4.97 6.66
N SER A 69 17.03 6.12 6.89
CA SER A 69 16.99 7.25 5.97
C SER A 69 18.12 8.26 6.21
N GLY A 70 19.03 7.99 7.15
CA GLY A 70 20.17 8.86 7.48
C GLY A 70 19.85 9.99 8.45
N VAL A 71 18.68 9.95 9.11
CA VAL A 71 18.32 10.90 10.17
C VAL A 71 18.60 10.25 11.52
N GLU A 72 19.62 10.77 12.20
CA GLU A 72 20.01 10.37 13.55
C GLU A 72 19.62 11.47 14.55
N ASP A 73 19.50 11.14 15.85
CA ASP A 73 19.30 12.10 16.96
C ASP A 73 17.93 12.81 17.11
N LEU A 74 16.85 12.32 16.49
CA LEU A 74 15.49 12.80 16.81
C LEU A 74 15.07 12.48 18.26
N ASP A 75 15.51 11.34 18.78
CA ASP A 75 15.29 10.92 20.15
C ASP A 75 16.61 10.52 20.80
N LYS A 76 17.10 11.34 21.72
CA LYS A 76 18.39 11.13 22.41
C LYS A 76 18.43 9.84 23.23
N SER A 77 17.27 9.25 23.55
CA SER A 77 17.18 8.00 24.27
C SER A 77 17.32 6.77 23.37
N PHE A 78 17.15 6.93 22.05
CA PHE A 78 17.19 5.86 21.07
C PHE A 78 18.48 5.89 20.25
N LYS A 79 19.21 4.77 20.24
CA LYS A 79 20.43 4.62 19.43
C LYS A 79 20.15 3.80 18.19
N CYS A 80 20.46 4.35 17.03
CA CYS A 80 20.32 3.64 15.76
C CYS A 80 21.16 2.34 15.77
N PRO A 81 20.60 1.20 15.32
CA PRO A 81 21.35 -0.05 15.26
C PRO A 81 22.46 0.03 14.22
N LYS A 82 23.63 -0.55 14.53
CA LYS A 82 24.78 -0.60 13.60
C LYS A 82 24.45 -1.28 12.26
N LYS A 83 23.54 -2.25 12.28
CA LYS A 83 22.98 -2.88 11.09
C LYS A 83 21.61 -2.25 10.85
N SER A 84 21.57 -1.27 9.95
CA SER A 84 20.32 -0.59 9.63
C SER A 84 19.41 -1.47 8.79
N HIS A 85 18.10 -1.39 9.04
CA HIS A 85 17.08 -2.01 8.22
C HIS A 85 16.86 -1.21 6.93
N SER A 86 16.15 -1.74 5.93
CA SER A 86 15.78 -0.91 4.79
C SER A 86 14.69 0.08 5.23
N PRO A 87 14.70 1.36 4.78
CA PRO A 87 13.57 2.25 4.98
C PRO A 87 12.26 1.67 4.41
N ARG A 88 12.37 0.78 3.42
CA ARG A 88 11.23 0.12 2.78
C ARG A 88 10.54 -0.89 3.70
N ASP A 89 11.19 -1.33 4.77
CA ASP A 89 10.66 -2.32 5.72
C ASP A 89 9.73 -1.74 6.79
N LEU A 90 9.54 -0.40 6.83
CA LEU A 90 8.49 0.20 7.66
C LEU A 90 7.16 -0.49 7.38
N ASN A 91 6.48 -0.92 8.44
CA ASN A 91 5.26 -1.72 8.33
C ASN A 91 4.05 -0.87 7.91
N TYR A 92 4.05 -0.46 6.64
CA TYR A 92 3.12 0.51 6.08
C TYR A 92 2.12 -0.18 5.13
N PRO A 93 0.84 0.26 5.08
CA PRO A 93 -0.23 -0.37 4.29
C PRO A 93 -0.15 -0.12 2.78
N SER A 94 1.00 0.33 2.27
CA SER A 94 1.30 0.51 0.85
C SER A 94 2.77 0.21 0.56
N LEU A 95 3.09 0.01 -0.72
CA LEU A 95 4.44 -0.27 -1.19
C LEU A 95 4.82 0.68 -2.33
N ALA A 96 5.86 1.49 -2.12
CA ALA A 96 6.45 2.33 -3.15
C ALA A 96 7.91 1.92 -3.38
N ILE A 97 8.27 1.64 -4.63
CA ILE A 97 9.63 1.31 -5.05
C ILE A 97 10.05 2.33 -6.12
N PRO A 98 10.77 3.39 -5.73
CA PRO A 98 11.08 4.51 -6.63
C PRO A 98 12.17 4.20 -7.67
N SER A 99 12.91 3.10 -7.49
CA SER A 99 13.97 2.66 -8.39
C SER A 99 14.15 1.16 -8.16
N LEU A 100 13.72 0.37 -9.14
CA LEU A 100 13.87 -1.08 -9.17
C LEU A 100 14.86 -1.47 -10.27
N ASN A 101 16.01 -2.06 -9.89
CA ASN A 101 16.99 -2.55 -10.87
C ASN A 101 16.61 -3.95 -11.40
N SER A 102 16.30 -4.90 -10.52
CA SER A 102 15.98 -6.28 -10.89
C SER A 102 14.93 -6.90 -9.98
N THR A 103 15.20 -6.93 -8.68
CA THR A 103 14.30 -7.51 -7.69
C THR A 103 14.39 -6.73 -6.39
N THR A 104 13.26 -6.59 -5.70
CA THR A 104 13.21 -6.04 -4.35
C THR A 104 12.21 -6.84 -3.54
N THR A 105 12.68 -7.31 -2.39
CA THR A 105 11.85 -8.00 -1.41
C THR A 105 11.66 -7.10 -0.21
N VAL A 106 10.41 -6.99 0.25
CA VAL A 106 10.02 -6.15 1.38
C VAL A 106 9.23 -6.99 2.36
N SER A 107 9.50 -6.81 3.66
CA SER A 107 8.79 -7.51 4.73
C SER A 107 7.65 -6.67 5.29
N ARG A 108 6.52 -7.31 5.61
CA ARG A 108 5.35 -6.69 6.23
C ARG A 108 4.77 -7.60 7.31
N ARG A 109 4.10 -7.00 8.28
CA ARG A 109 3.49 -7.69 9.42
C ARG A 109 2.03 -7.28 9.57
N LEU A 110 1.14 -8.25 9.56
CA LEU A 110 -0.29 -8.07 9.79
C LEU A 110 -0.66 -8.52 11.19
N THR A 111 -1.52 -7.74 11.83
CA THR A 111 -2.16 -8.08 13.10
C THR A 111 -3.63 -8.38 12.83
N ASN A 112 -4.15 -9.50 13.33
CA ASN A 112 -5.59 -9.81 13.25
C ASN A 112 -6.37 -8.98 14.28
N VAL A 113 -7.36 -8.22 13.82
CA VAL A 113 -8.28 -7.43 14.66
C VAL A 113 -9.74 -7.84 14.47
N GLY A 114 -10.01 -8.74 13.51
CA GLY A 114 -11.32 -9.34 13.31
C GLY A 114 -11.50 -10.60 14.15
N VAL A 115 -12.20 -11.59 13.58
CA VAL A 115 -12.55 -12.83 14.27
C VAL A 115 -11.33 -13.76 14.51
N PRO A 116 -11.31 -14.53 15.60
CA PRO A 116 -10.29 -15.55 15.85
C PRO A 116 -10.42 -16.73 14.86
N LYS A 117 -9.37 -17.55 14.74
CA LYS A 117 -9.31 -18.71 13.83
C LYS A 117 -9.62 -18.35 12.36
N SER A 118 -9.13 -17.20 11.91
CA SER A 118 -9.29 -16.72 10.54
C SER A 118 -8.12 -17.14 9.64
N VAL A 119 -8.40 -17.35 8.36
CA VAL A 119 -7.43 -17.71 7.32
C VAL A 119 -7.59 -16.76 6.16
N TYR A 120 -6.49 -16.12 5.76
CA TYR A 120 -6.45 -15.17 4.66
C TYR A 120 -5.59 -15.69 3.53
N PHE A 121 -6.05 -15.47 2.30
CA PHE A 121 -5.36 -15.81 1.06
C PHE A 121 -4.82 -14.53 0.41
N ALA A 122 -3.56 -14.56 0.01
CA ALA A 122 -2.92 -13.49 -0.73
C ALA A 122 -3.36 -13.50 -2.20
N SER A 123 -3.59 -12.32 -2.75
CA SER A 123 -3.77 -12.11 -4.18
C SER A 123 -3.02 -10.86 -4.60
N ALA A 124 -2.44 -10.86 -5.81
CA ALA A 124 -1.75 -9.72 -6.37
C ALA A 124 -2.28 -9.39 -7.76
N LYS A 125 -2.41 -8.09 -8.03
CA LYS A 125 -2.55 -7.49 -9.35
C LYS A 125 -1.24 -6.76 -9.63
N PRO A 126 -0.29 -7.40 -10.32
CA PRO A 126 1.03 -6.83 -10.54
C PRO A 126 0.96 -5.53 -11.36
N PRO A 127 1.85 -4.55 -11.09
CA PRO A 127 2.05 -3.43 -12.01
C PRO A 127 2.50 -3.90 -13.38
N LEU A 128 2.15 -3.16 -14.44
CA LEU A 128 2.51 -3.51 -15.82
C LEU A 128 4.03 -3.69 -15.97
N GLY A 129 4.45 -4.86 -16.45
CA GLY A 129 5.87 -5.21 -16.66
C GLY A 129 6.66 -5.61 -15.42
N PHE A 130 5.96 -5.85 -14.30
CA PHE A 130 6.54 -6.38 -13.07
C PHE A 130 5.77 -7.63 -12.63
N SER A 131 6.46 -8.57 -11.99
CA SER A 131 5.83 -9.64 -11.24
C SER A 131 5.80 -9.31 -9.75
N VAL A 132 4.76 -9.79 -9.05
CA VAL A 132 4.60 -9.63 -7.61
C VAL A 132 4.32 -11.00 -7.01
N GLU A 133 5.23 -11.47 -6.16
CA GLU A 133 5.14 -12.74 -5.45
C GLU A 133 5.00 -12.47 -3.94
N ILE A 134 4.06 -13.16 -3.29
CA ILE A 134 3.81 -13.02 -1.84
C ILE A 134 4.06 -14.35 -1.15
N SER A 135 4.86 -14.33 -0.09
CA SER A 135 5.21 -15.53 0.67
C SER A 135 5.10 -15.31 2.19
N PRO A 136 4.40 -16.19 2.93
CA PRO A 136 3.57 -17.30 2.43
C PRO A 136 2.30 -16.76 1.72
N PRO A 137 1.67 -17.53 0.82
CA PRO A 137 0.43 -17.12 0.16
C PRO A 137 -0.81 -17.23 1.06
N ILE A 138 -0.69 -17.88 2.23
CA ILE A 138 -1.77 -18.10 3.18
C ILE A 138 -1.31 -17.71 4.57
N LEU A 139 -2.13 -16.94 5.29
CA LEU A 139 -1.89 -16.58 6.69
C LEU A 139 -3.03 -17.09 7.56
N SER A 140 -2.67 -17.83 8.62
CA SER A 140 -3.61 -18.32 9.62
C SER A 140 -3.38 -17.67 10.99
N PHE A 141 -4.45 -17.12 11.55
CA PHE A 141 -4.47 -16.42 12.83
C PHE A 141 -5.31 -17.19 13.84
N LYS A 142 -4.70 -17.57 14.97
CA LYS A 142 -5.38 -18.39 15.99
C LYS A 142 -6.30 -17.56 16.90
N HIS A 143 -5.85 -16.37 17.27
CA HIS A 143 -6.55 -15.46 18.19
C HIS A 143 -6.45 -14.02 17.70
N VAL A 144 -7.33 -13.15 18.21
CA VAL A 144 -7.29 -11.71 17.99
C VAL A 144 -5.97 -11.15 18.57
N GLY A 145 -5.35 -10.21 17.88
CA GLY A 145 -4.05 -9.65 18.22
C GLY A 145 -2.85 -10.48 17.76
N SER A 146 -3.06 -11.70 17.24
CA SER A 146 -1.94 -12.48 16.70
C SER A 146 -1.35 -11.81 15.46
N LYS A 147 -0.01 -11.82 15.38
CA LYS A 147 0.77 -11.16 14.33
C LYS A 147 1.35 -12.20 13.37
N ARG A 148 1.34 -11.90 12.08
CA ARG A 148 1.98 -12.72 11.04
C ARG A 148 2.79 -11.86 10.10
N THR A 149 3.97 -12.36 9.74
CA THR A 149 4.87 -11.70 8.79
C THR A 149 4.76 -12.39 7.43
N PHE A 150 4.85 -11.59 6.38
CA PHE A 150 4.95 -12.06 5.01
C PHE A 150 5.92 -11.17 4.24
N THR A 151 6.42 -11.68 3.13
CA THR A 151 7.30 -10.95 2.22
C THR A 151 6.61 -10.72 0.88
N ILE A 152 6.91 -9.58 0.28
CA ILE A 152 6.46 -9.18 -1.05
C ILE A 152 7.71 -9.04 -1.90
N THR A 153 7.81 -9.84 -2.95
CA THR A 153 8.93 -9.78 -3.90
C THR A 153 8.43 -9.22 -5.21
N VAL A 154 8.99 -8.09 -5.63
CA VAL A 154 8.70 -7.43 -6.90
C VAL A 154 9.89 -7.62 -7.83
N LYS A 155 9.66 -8.17 -9.03
CA LYS A 155 10.71 -8.39 -10.05
C LYS A 155 10.34 -7.67 -11.34
N SER A 156 11.33 -7.07 -12.02
CA SER A 156 11.15 -6.57 -13.38
C SER A 156 11.05 -7.74 -14.36
N GLN A 157 10.14 -7.66 -15.34
CA GLN A 157 10.03 -8.66 -16.41
C GLN A 157 10.68 -8.11 -17.68
N SER A 158 11.82 -8.70 -18.07
CA SER A 158 12.65 -8.30 -19.22
C SER A 158 11.86 -8.15 -20.51
N ASP A 159 10.90 -9.06 -20.74
CA ASP A 159 10.21 -9.20 -22.02
C ASP A 159 9.19 -8.07 -22.28
N MET A 160 8.81 -7.30 -21.25
CA MET A 160 7.91 -6.15 -21.35
C MET A 160 8.59 -4.80 -21.09
N MET A 161 9.90 -4.78 -20.81
CA MET A 161 10.64 -3.54 -20.49
C MET A 161 10.69 -2.53 -21.63
N GLY A 162 10.52 -2.96 -22.89
CA GLY A 162 10.53 -2.07 -24.06
C GLY A 162 9.33 -1.11 -24.12
N ASN A 163 8.22 -1.42 -23.44
CA ASN A 163 6.97 -0.66 -23.49
C ASN A 163 6.72 0.20 -22.23
N ILE A 164 7.65 0.22 -21.27
CA ILE A 164 7.49 0.96 -20.01
C ILE A 164 8.38 2.19 -20.03
N PRO A 165 7.82 3.41 -19.89
CA PRO A 165 8.63 4.60 -19.73
C PRO A 165 9.46 4.48 -18.45
N ARG A 166 10.80 4.53 -18.57
CA ARG A 166 11.72 4.30 -17.43
C ARG A 166 11.52 5.28 -16.27
N ASP A 167 11.04 6.49 -16.57
CA ASP A 167 10.82 7.54 -15.56
C ASP A 167 9.38 7.63 -15.03
N GLN A 168 8.50 6.69 -15.39
CA GLN A 168 7.10 6.71 -14.94
C GLN A 168 6.81 5.61 -13.94
N TYR A 169 6.00 5.95 -12.94
CA TYR A 169 5.47 4.97 -12.01
C TYR A 169 4.37 4.16 -12.69
N VAL A 170 4.46 2.84 -12.54
CA VAL A 170 3.37 1.92 -12.83
C VAL A 170 2.77 1.40 -11.53
N PHE A 171 1.49 1.07 -11.59
CA PHE A 171 0.69 0.81 -10.41
C PHE A 171 0.08 -0.59 -10.42
N GLY A 172 0.00 -1.17 -9.24
CA GLY A 172 -0.65 -2.44 -8.98
C GLY A 172 -1.23 -2.46 -7.57
N SER A 173 -1.57 -3.64 -7.08
CA SER A 173 -1.96 -3.83 -5.69
C SER A 173 -1.84 -5.28 -5.28
N TYR A 174 -1.76 -5.51 -3.98
CA TYR A 174 -1.99 -6.82 -3.41
C TYR A 174 -3.09 -6.75 -2.34
N SER A 175 -3.65 -7.89 -2.00
CA SER A 175 -4.71 -7.98 -1.00
C SER A 175 -4.71 -9.30 -0.24
N TRP A 176 -5.20 -9.25 0.98
CA TRP A 176 -5.51 -10.40 1.81
C TRP A 176 -7.03 -10.55 1.94
N ASN A 177 -7.53 -11.75 1.66
CA ASN A 177 -8.96 -12.03 1.62
C ASN A 177 -9.30 -13.33 2.38
N ASP A 178 -10.32 -13.29 3.23
CA ASP A 178 -10.85 -14.44 4.01
C ASP A 178 -12.28 -14.83 3.60
N GLY A 179 -12.78 -14.29 2.49
CA GLY A 179 -14.16 -14.39 1.99
C GLY A 179 -15.06 -13.23 2.41
N ILE A 180 -14.70 -12.48 3.46
CA ILE A 180 -15.51 -11.41 4.05
C ILE A 180 -14.77 -10.07 3.94
N HIS A 181 -13.56 -10.03 4.47
CA HIS A 181 -12.65 -8.91 4.48
C HIS A 181 -11.78 -8.91 3.22
N ASN A 182 -11.41 -7.72 2.76
CA ASN A 182 -10.48 -7.54 1.66
C ASN A 182 -9.50 -6.42 2.00
N VAL A 183 -8.35 -6.79 2.54
CA VAL A 183 -7.31 -5.86 3.02
C VAL A 183 -6.37 -5.57 1.87
N ARG A 184 -6.68 -4.51 1.12
CA ARG A 184 -5.96 -4.11 -0.10
C ARG A 184 -4.87 -3.08 0.19
N SER A 185 -3.70 -3.28 -0.41
CA SER A 185 -2.56 -2.37 -0.37
C SER A 185 -2.10 -2.02 -1.80
N PRO A 186 -1.98 -0.73 -2.16
CA PRO A 186 -1.48 -0.33 -3.47
C PRO A 186 0.04 -0.53 -3.57
N ILE A 187 0.49 -0.79 -4.79
CA ILE A 187 1.90 -0.90 -5.17
C ILE A 187 2.18 0.18 -6.23
N ALA A 188 3.25 0.94 -6.06
CA ALA A 188 3.79 1.86 -7.06
C ALA A 188 5.27 1.50 -7.31
N VAL A 189 5.65 1.29 -8.57
CA VAL A 189 7.01 0.91 -8.94
C VAL A 189 7.48 1.79 -10.10
N LYS A 190 8.71 2.27 -10.01
CA LYS A 190 9.40 2.93 -11.11
C LYS A 190 10.68 2.14 -11.43
N LEU A 191 10.91 1.90 -12.72
CA LEU A 191 12.14 1.26 -13.19
C LEU A 191 13.30 2.25 -13.01
N THR A 192 14.52 1.74 -12.85
CA THR A 192 15.73 2.58 -12.87
C THR A 192 16.19 2.84 -14.30
#